data_AF-A0A0M8Q2U8-F1
#
_entry.id   AF-A0A0M8Q2U8-F1
#
_cell.length_a   1.000
_cell.length_b   1.000
_cell.length_c   1.000
_cell.angle_alpha   90.00
_cell.angle_beta   90.00
_cell.angle_gamma   90.00
#
_symmetry.space_group_name_H-M   'P 1'
#
loop_
_entity.id
_entity.type
_entity.pdbx_description
1 polymer ?
#
loop_
_entity_poly.entity_id
_entity_poly.type
_entity_poly.pdbx_seq_one_letter_code
_entity_poly.pdbx_strand_id
1 'polypeptide(L)' 'MINYNIVRSELTKKLAAGTVTRDDISASMQMARALGSESARVLYVQIKRQVEANEEKESTEIEAVDA' A
#
# COMPACT_ATOMS: atom_id res chain seq x y z
N MET A 1 4.34 -3.67 21.94
CA MET A 1 3.25 -4.44 21.31
C MET A 1 2.69 -3.60 20.18
N ILE A 2 2.61 -4.12 18.95
CA ILE A 2 2.08 -3.34 17.80
C ILE A 2 0.55 -3.36 17.87
N ASN A 3 -0.08 -2.19 17.77
CA ASN A 3 -1.54 -2.09 17.67
C ASN A 3 -1.97 -2.13 16.21
N TYR A 4 -2.33 -3.32 15.72
CA TYR A 4 -2.71 -3.53 14.32
C TYR A 4 -4.00 -2.84 13.90
N ASN A 5 -4.87 -2.41 14.82
CA ASN A 5 -6.05 -1.62 14.48
C ASN A 5 -5.67 -0.19 14.06
N ILE A 6 -4.65 0.40 14.70
CA ILE A 6 -4.11 1.70 14.32
C ILE A 6 -3.41 1.59 12.97
N VAL A 7 -2.56 0.57 12.79
CA VAL A 7 -1.89 0.29 11.51
C VAL A 7 -2.91 0.16 10.37
N ARG A 8 -3.99 -0.60 10.58
CA ARG A 8 -5.08 -0.73 9.60
C ARG A 8 -5.70 0.62 9.26
N SER A 9 -6.02 1.43 10.27
CA SER A 9 -6.64 2.75 10.05
C SER A 9 -5.75 3.68 9.23
N GLU A 10 -4.47 3.76 9.57
CA GLU A 10 -3.50 4.60 8.85
C GLU A 10 -3.27 4.13 7.41
N LEU A 11 -3.13 2.82 7.21
CA LEU A 11 -3.00 2.23 5.87
C LEU A 11 -4.24 2.48 5.02
N THR A 12 -5.44 2.38 5.59
CA THR A 12 -6.69 2.70 4.87
C THR A 12 -6.77 4.18 4.47
N LYS A 13 -6.35 5.11 5.34
CA LYS A 13 -6.30 6.54 5.00
C LYS A 13 -5.30 6.81 3.87
N LYS A 14 -4.10 6.25 3.95
CA LYS A 14 -3.08 6.40 2.89
C LYS A 14 -3.56 5.83 1.56
N LEU A 15 -4.21 4.66 1.59
CA LEU A 15 -4.76 4.04 0.38
C LEU A 15 -5.84 4.94 -0.24
N ALA A 16 -6.76 5.46 0.57
CA ALA A 16 -7.78 6.39 0.09
C ALA A 16 -7.20 7.69 -0.46
N ALA A 17 -6.09 8.18 0.09
CA ALA A 17 -5.37 9.35 -0.40
C ALA A 17 -4.47 9.06 -1.61
N GLY A 18 -4.27 7.79 -1.99
CA GLY A 18 -3.33 7.38 -3.04
C GLY A 18 -1.86 7.55 -2.67
N THR A 19 -1.55 7.84 -1.40
CA THR A 19 -0.20 8.15 -0.90
C THR A 19 0.51 6.93 -0.30
N VAL A 20 0.16 5.74 -0.76
CA VAL A 20 0.79 4.49 -0.30
C VAL A 20 2.15 4.30 -0.96
N THR A 21 3.06 3.69 -0.21
CA THR A 21 4.46 3.48 -0.59
C THR A 21 4.87 2.01 -0.47
N ARG A 22 6.07 1.67 -0.94
CA ARG A 22 6.66 0.32 -0.74
C ARG A 22 6.74 -0.10 0.72
N ASP A 23 6.96 0.84 1.63
CA ASP A 23 6.99 0.55 3.08
C ASP A 23 5.61 0.14 3.60
N ASP A 24 4.54 0.73 3.04
CA ASP A 24 3.16 0.39 3.39
C ASP A 24 2.78 -1.04 2.91
N ILE A 25 3.42 -1.56 1.86
CA ILE A 25 3.29 -2.97 1.45
C ILE A 25 3.81 -3.88 2.57
N SER A 26 5.00 -3.59 3.08
CA SER A 26 5.62 -4.39 4.16
C SER A 26 4.80 -4.33 5.44
N ALA A 27 4.31 -3.14 5.82
CA ALA A 27 3.47 -2.95 6.99
C ALA A 27 2.12 -3.68 6.87
N SER A 28 1.45 -3.57 5.72
CA SER A 28 0.18 -4.23 5.45
C SER A 28 0.32 -5.76 5.38
N MET A 29 1.42 -6.28 4.83
CA MET A 29 1.72 -7.72 4.82
C MET A 29 1.92 -8.26 6.24
N GLN A 30 2.70 -7.55 7.08
CA GLN A 30 2.90 -7.94 8.47
C GLN A 30 1.59 -7.92 9.26
N MET A 31 0.77 -6.88 9.06
CA MET A 31 -0.57 -6.78 9.65
C MET A 31 -1.48 -7.93 9.19
N ALA A 32 -1.51 -8.26 7.91
CA ALA A 32 -2.33 -9.35 7.37
C ALA A 32 -1.93 -10.71 7.95
N ARG A 33 -0.63 -10.95 8.14
CA ARG A 33 -0.11 -12.17 8.79
C ARG A 33 -0.48 -12.23 10.27
N ALA A 34 -0.38 -11.11 10.99
CA ALA A 34 -0.66 -11.06 12.42
C ALA A 34 -2.15 -11.16 12.75
N LEU A 35 -3.02 -10.49 11.97
CA LEU A 35 -4.47 -10.52 12.18
C LEU A 35 -5.13 -11.78 11.61
N GLY A 36 -4.58 -12.35 10.53
CA GLY A 36 -5.14 -13.52 9.85
C GLY A 36 -6.50 -13.28 9.17
N SER A 37 -7.07 -12.08 9.25
CA SER A 37 -8.39 -11.78 8.70
C SER A 37 -8.35 -11.53 7.20
N GLU A 38 -9.43 -11.92 6.50
CA GLU A 38 -9.58 -11.71 5.06
C GLU A 38 -9.51 -10.23 4.69
N SER A 39 -10.15 -9.38 5.50
CA SER A 39 -10.11 -7.92 5.33
C SER A 39 -8.70 -7.34 5.35
N ALA A 40 -7.78 -7.90 6.14
CA ALA A 40 -6.40 -7.44 6.19
C ALA A 40 -5.60 -7.90 4.95
N ARG A 41 -5.89 -9.09 4.43
CA ARG A 41 -5.30 -9.60 3.18
C ARG A 41 -5.74 -8.78 1.98
N VAL A 42 -7.03 -8.45 1.90
CA VAL A 42 -7.59 -7.57 0.87
C VAL A 42 -6.90 -6.20 0.90
N LEU A 43 -6.75 -5.60 2.09
CA LEU A 43 -6.07 -4.31 2.22
C LEU A 43 -4.61 -4.37 1.73
N TYR A 44 -3.87 -5.42 2.06
CA TYR A 44 -2.51 -5.64 1.54
C TYR A 44 -2.48 -5.70 0.00
N VAL A 45 -3.38 -6.47 -0.62
CA VAL A 45 -3.45 -6.59 -2.08
C VAL A 45 -3.77 -5.25 -2.74
N GLN A 46 -4.69 -4.47 -2.17
CA GLN A 46 -5.04 -3.14 -2.68
C GLN A 46 -3.86 -2.17 -2.61
N ILE A 47 -3.16 -2.14 -1.47
CA ILE A 47 -1.97 -1.31 -1.27
C ILE A 47 -0.88 -1.69 -2.27
N LYS A 48 -0.60 -2.99 -2.43
CA LYS A 48 0.39 -3.47 -3.40
C LYS A 48 0.07 -2.99 -4.81
N ARG A 49 -1.17 -3.18 -5.28
CA ARG A 49 -1.59 -2.76 -6.62
C ARG A 49 -1.47 -1.25 -6.83
N GLN A 50 -1.85 -0.46 -5.84
CA GLN A 50 -1.78 1.01 -5.95
C GLN A 50 -0.33 1.49 -6.00
N VAL A 51 0.57 0.87 -5.24
CA VAL A 51 2.00 1.19 -5.28
C VAL A 51 2.59 0.84 -6.65
N GLU A 52 2.31 -0.37 -7.16
CA GLU A 52 2.75 -0.79 -8.50
C GLU A 52 2.23 0.18 -9.59
N ALA A 53 0.96 0.58 -9.53
CA ALA A 53 0.38 1.55 -10.45
C ALA A 53 0.99 2.96 -10.33
N ASN A 54 1.43 3.37 -9.14
CA ASN A 54 2.10 4.65 -8.94
C ASN A 54 3.52 4.64 -9.55
N GLU A 55 4.25 3.54 -9.39
CA GLU A 55 5.60 3.36 -9.95
C GLU A 55 5.59 3.28 -11.47
N GLU A 56 4.58 2.64 -12.06
CA GLU A 56 4.36 2.61 -13.51
C GLU A 56 4.14 4.03 -14.06
N LYS A 57 3.30 4.83 -13.39
CA LYS A 57 3.04 6.22 -13.81
C LYS A 57 4.30 7.08 -13.79
N GLU A 58 5.04 7.04 -12.69
CA GLU A 58 6.29 7.80 -12.55
C GLU A 58 7.31 7.41 -13.62
N SER A 59 7.38 6.12 -13.98
CA SER A 59 8.26 5.65 -15.05
C SER A 59 7.85 6.19 -16.43
N THR A 60 6.55 6.23 -16.73
CA THR A 60 6.05 6.77 -18.01
C THR A 60 6.19 8.29 -18.13
N GLU A 61 6.14 9.03 -17.03
CA GLU A 61 6.31 10.49 -17.05
C GLU A 61 7.76 10.88 -17.34
N ILE A 62 8.74 10.12 -16.87
CA ILE A 62 10.17 10.36 -17.15
C ILE A 62 10.47 10.14 -18.64
N GLU A 63 9.97 9.04 -19.23
CA GLU A 63 10.18 8.75 -20.66
C GLU A 63 9.54 9.80 -21.59
N ALA A 64 8.43 10.43 -21.19
CA ALA A 64 7.74 11.44 -21.99
C ALA A 64 8.43 12.83 -21.98
N VAL A 65 9.26 13.11 -20.99
CA VAL A 65 9.98 14.40 -20.87
C VAL A 65 11.33 14.36 -21.59
N ASP A 66 11.90 13.17 -21.79
CA ASP A 66 13.20 12.95 -22.44
C ASP A 66 13.12 12.68 -23.96
N ALA A 67 11.93 12.69 -24.57
CA ALA A 67 11.68 12.43 -26.00
C ALA A 67 11.37 13.70 -26.82
#